data_AF-A0A0L9VH41-F1
#
_entry.id   AF-A0A0L9VH41-F1
#
_cell.length_a   1.000
_cell.length_b   1.000
_cell.length_c   1.000
_cell.angle_alpha   90.00
_cell.angle_beta   90.00
_cell.angle_gamma   90.00
#
_symmetry.space_group_name_H-M   'P 1'
#
loop_
_entity.id
_entity.type
_entity.pdbx_description
1 polymer ?
#
loop_
_entity_poly.entity_id
_entity_poly.type
_entity_poly.pdbx_seq_one_letter_code
_entity_poly.pdbx_strand_id
1 'polypeptide(L)'
;MPVKSMIWKMLVKAQATAPASSEVVKLTPVPYEMKAWVYGEYGGVDVLKLDSNVAVPDGKEDQVLVKVAAALNPVDAKRKQGKFKVTDSSLPTVLGYDVAGVLVKVGSEVKDFKVGDEVYGNVNKALEVVWIFSW
;
A
#
# COMPACT_ATOMS: atom_id res chain seq x y z
N MET A 1 3.13 20.16 34.57
CA MET A 1 2.64 18.78 34.40
C MET A 1 2.56 18.50 32.91
N PRO A 2 3.49 17.73 32.30
CA PRO A 2 3.41 17.47 30.88
C PRO A 2 2.48 16.29 30.61
N VAL A 3 1.47 16.53 29.78
CA VAL A 3 0.56 15.54 29.23
C VAL A 3 1.37 14.60 28.34
N LYS A 4 1.47 13.32 28.71
CA LYS A 4 2.09 12.28 27.87
C LYS A 4 1.28 12.14 26.59
N SER A 5 1.89 12.42 25.44
CA SER A 5 1.30 12.13 24.14
C SER A 5 1.17 10.61 23.99
N MET A 6 -0.07 10.14 23.97
CA MET A 6 -0.41 8.74 23.79
C MET A 6 -0.35 8.42 22.29
N ILE A 7 0.83 8.03 21.83
CA ILE A 7 1.05 7.51 20.48
C ILE A 7 0.50 6.08 20.46
N TRP A 8 -0.62 5.88 19.77
CA TRP A 8 -1.11 4.54 19.45
C TRP A 8 -0.16 3.93 18.40
N LYS A 9 0.83 3.16 18.85
CA LYS A 9 1.50 2.16 18.01
C LYS A 9 0.49 1.02 17.80
N MET A 10 -0.25 1.05 16.69
CA MET A 10 -1.03 -0.10 16.28
C MET A 10 -0.05 -1.22 15.90
N LEU A 11 0.02 -2.23 16.77
CA LEU A 11 0.60 -3.54 16.44
C LEU A 11 -0.27 -4.17 15.34
N VAL A 12 0.34 -4.42 14.17
CA VAL A 12 -0.20 -5.36 13.20
C VAL A 12 -0.12 -6.74 13.84
N LYS A 13 -1.25 -7.30 14.27
CA LYS A 13 -1.34 -8.72 14.62
C LYS A 13 -1.51 -9.49 13.31
N ALA A 14 -0.43 -10.06 12.79
CA ALA A 14 -0.54 -11.15 11.83
C ALA A 14 -1.09 -12.37 12.58
N GLN A 15 -2.24 -12.88 12.16
CA GLN A 15 -2.73 -14.18 12.60
C GLN A 15 -2.43 -15.17 11.48
N ALA A 16 -1.40 -15.99 11.69
CA ALA A 16 -1.09 -17.08 10.77
C ALA A 16 -2.26 -18.07 10.77
N THR A 17 -3.00 -18.11 9.67
CA THR A 17 -3.90 -19.23 9.37
C THR A 17 -3.11 -20.23 8.51
N ALA A 18 -3.34 -21.52 8.75
CA ALA A 18 -2.66 -22.59 8.02
C ALA A 18 -2.91 -22.44 6.50
N PRO A 19 -1.90 -22.65 5.64
CA PRO A 19 -2.09 -22.47 4.21
C PRO A 19 -3.09 -23.49 3.68
N ALA A 20 -4.11 -23.00 2.96
CA ALA A 20 -4.86 -23.80 2.02
C ALA A 20 -3.89 -24.38 0.96
N SER A 21 -4.22 -25.55 0.44
CA SER A 21 -3.36 -26.47 -0.33
C SER A 21 -2.31 -25.80 -1.23
N SER A 22 -1.09 -26.33 -1.13
CA SER A 22 0.11 -25.98 -1.89
C SER A 22 -0.06 -26.17 -3.40
N GLU A 23 -0.71 -25.22 -4.07
CA GLU A 23 -0.27 -24.84 -5.40
C GLU A 23 0.93 -23.90 -5.20
N VAL A 24 2.10 -24.36 -5.64
CA VAL A 24 3.30 -23.54 -5.69
C VAL A 24 2.96 -22.30 -6.52
N VAL A 25 2.72 -21.17 -5.86
CA VAL A 25 2.60 -19.87 -6.52
C VAL A 25 3.92 -19.64 -7.23
N LYS A 26 3.96 -19.96 -8.53
CA LYS A 26 5.08 -19.57 -9.40
C LYS A 26 5.12 -18.05 -9.35
N LEU A 27 6.07 -17.50 -8.60
CA LEU A 27 6.24 -16.06 -8.45
C LEU A 27 6.51 -15.49 -9.83
N THR A 28 5.49 -14.85 -10.40
CA THR A 28 5.65 -14.03 -11.59
C THR A 28 6.62 -12.91 -11.22
N PRO A 29 7.59 -12.56 -12.07
CA PRO A 29 8.47 -11.42 -11.80
C PRO A 29 7.64 -10.18 -11.51
N VAL A 30 8.08 -9.40 -10.52
CA VAL A 30 7.48 -8.10 -10.23
C VAL A 30 7.64 -7.22 -11.49
N PRO A 31 6.55 -6.66 -12.04
CA PRO A 31 6.66 -5.82 -13.23
C PRO A 31 7.34 -4.49 -12.91
N TYR A 32 7.91 -3.83 -13.92
CA TYR A 32 8.49 -2.49 -13.77
C TYR A 32 7.43 -1.39 -13.66
N GLU A 33 6.24 -1.64 -14.19
CA GLU A 33 5.11 -0.71 -14.23
C GLU A 33 3.82 -1.37 -13.74
N MET A 34 2.87 -0.55 -13.32
CA MET A 34 1.60 -0.96 -12.78
C MET A 34 0.46 0.00 -13.14
N LYS A 35 -0.77 -0.50 -13.01
CA LYS A 35 -1.98 0.31 -13.12
C LYS A 35 -2.37 0.88 -11.76
N ALA A 36 -2.61 2.18 -11.68
CA ALA A 36 -3.03 2.83 -10.45
C ALA A 36 -3.92 4.04 -10.71
N TRP A 37 -4.81 4.33 -9.74
CA TRP A 37 -5.55 5.59 -9.72
C TRP A 37 -4.67 6.68 -9.12
N VAL A 38 -4.36 7.71 -9.91
CA VAL A 38 -3.42 8.79 -9.58
C VAL A 38 -4.17 10.13 -9.62
N TYR A 39 -3.77 11.04 -8.75
CA TYR A 39 -4.17 12.45 -8.83
C TYR A 39 -2.93 13.36 -8.75
N GLY A 40 -2.84 14.30 -9.70
CA GLY A 40 -1.75 15.28 -9.79
C GLY A 40 -2.07 16.63 -9.15
N GLU A 41 -3.33 16.84 -8.79
CA GLU A 41 -3.84 18.05 -8.14
C GLU A 41 -4.97 17.67 -7.17
N TYR A 42 -5.28 18.58 -6.24
CA TYR A 42 -6.35 18.35 -5.27
C TYR A 42 -7.71 18.75 -5.86
N GLY A 43 -8.75 17.94 -5.62
CA GLY A 43 -10.08 18.25 -6.13
C GLY A 43 -11.15 17.18 -5.93
N GLY A 44 -12.21 17.31 -6.73
CA GLY A 44 -13.33 16.37 -6.84
C GLY A 44 -12.92 15.06 -7.53
N VAL A 45 -13.87 14.19 -7.89
CA VAL A 45 -13.53 12.89 -8.51
C VAL A 45 -12.83 13.04 -9.87
N ASP A 46 -13.05 14.17 -10.53
CA ASP A 46 -12.51 14.60 -11.83
C ASP A 46 -10.97 14.64 -11.89
N VAL A 47 -10.29 14.86 -10.76
CA VAL A 47 -8.82 14.88 -10.74
C VAL A 47 -8.20 13.47 -10.72
N LEU A 48 -9.00 12.43 -10.47
CA LEU A 48 -8.54 11.05 -10.37
C LEU A 48 -8.48 10.40 -11.76
N LYS A 49 -7.31 9.89 -12.13
CA LYS A 49 -7.05 9.28 -13.44
C LYS A 49 -6.46 7.89 -13.28
N LEU A 50 -6.94 6.92 -14.05
CA LEU A 50 -6.34 5.61 -14.12
C LEU A 50 -5.12 5.70 -15.03
N ASP A 51 -3.93 5.62 -14.46
CA ASP A 51 -2.67 5.52 -15.19
C ASP A 51 -2.28 4.05 -15.28
N SER A 52 -1.87 3.60 -16.46
CA SER A 52 -1.47 2.21 -16.72
C SER A 52 0.03 1.95 -16.61
N ASN A 53 0.85 3.01 -16.50
CA ASN A 53 2.30 2.94 -16.63
C ASN A 53 3.00 3.56 -15.40
N VAL A 54 2.41 3.42 -14.21
CA VAL A 54 3.02 3.92 -12.97
C VAL A 54 4.18 3.01 -12.61
N ALA A 55 5.38 3.56 -12.39
CA ALA A 55 6.52 2.76 -11.99
C ALA A 55 6.24 2.00 -10.68
N VAL A 56 6.65 0.73 -10.61
CA VAL A 56 6.62 -0.04 -9.37
C VAL A 56 7.78 0.42 -8.48
N PRO A 57 7.51 0.88 -7.24
CA PRO A 57 8.54 1.16 -6.25
C PRO A 57 9.51 -0.01 -6.05
N ASP A 58 10.81 0.29 -6.01
CA ASP A 58 11.85 -0.71 -5.77
C ASP A 58 11.76 -1.36 -4.39
N GLY A 59 11.21 -0.63 -3.40
CA GLY A 59 11.15 -1.03 -2.00
C GLY A 59 12.51 -0.95 -1.30
N LYS A 60 12.51 -0.49 -0.05
CA LYS A 60 13.71 -0.44 0.81
C LYS A 60 13.96 -1.75 1.54
N GLU A 61 15.11 -1.86 2.18
CA GLU A 61 15.53 -3.03 2.96
C GLU A 61 14.62 -3.33 4.15
N ASP A 62 13.97 -2.31 4.72
CA ASP A 62 13.03 -2.39 5.84
C ASP A 62 11.56 -2.47 5.40
N GLN A 63 11.30 -2.62 4.09
CA GLN A 63 9.97 -2.59 3.51
C GLN A 63 9.58 -3.92 2.86
N VAL A 64 8.29 -4.07 2.61
CA VAL A 64 7.71 -5.18 1.85
C VAL A 64 6.98 -4.64 0.63
N LEU A 65 6.92 -5.45 -0.41
CA LEU A 65 6.13 -5.19 -1.60
C LEU A 65 4.93 -6.11 -1.62
N VAL A 66 3.73 -5.55 -1.76
CA VAL A 66 2.46 -6.29 -1.72
C VAL A 66 1.80 -6.24 -3.09
N LYS A 67 1.33 -7.38 -3.60
CA LYS A 67 0.33 -7.44 -4.68
C LYS A 67 -1.04 -7.32 -4.03
N VAL A 68 -1.63 -6.14 -4.13
CA VAL A 68 -2.81 -5.75 -3.35
C VAL A 68 -4.14 -5.91 -4.09
N ALA A 69 -5.19 -6.09 -3.29
CA ALA A 69 -6.55 -5.66 -3.54
C ALA A 69 -6.84 -4.40 -2.71
N ALA A 70 -7.67 -3.50 -3.26
CA ALA A 70 -7.96 -2.18 -2.69
C ALA A 70 -9.33 -2.13 -2.01
N ALA A 71 -9.45 -1.30 -0.99
CA ALA A 71 -10.73 -0.77 -0.53
C ALA A 71 -10.77 0.76 -0.69
N LEU A 72 -11.95 1.31 -0.97
CA LEU A 72 -12.19 2.74 -0.95
C LEU A 72 -12.79 3.16 0.40
N ASN A 73 -12.22 4.19 1.00
CA ASN A 73 -12.62 4.73 2.28
C ASN A 73 -12.94 6.23 2.20
N PRO A 74 -13.71 6.79 3.16
CA PRO A 74 -13.95 8.24 3.23
C PRO A 74 -12.67 9.08 3.39
N VAL A 75 -11.59 8.50 3.94
CA VAL A 75 -10.30 9.17 4.07
C VAL A 75 -9.64 9.43 2.71
N ASP A 76 -9.82 8.54 1.73
CA ASP A 76 -9.28 8.69 0.38
C ASP A 76 -9.85 9.95 -0.30
N ALA A 77 -11.16 10.16 -0.17
CA ALA A 77 -11.81 11.38 -0.66
C ALA A 77 -11.24 12.64 0.00
N LYS A 78 -11.02 12.62 1.32
CA LYS A 78 -10.47 13.76 2.08
C LYS A 78 -9.00 14.04 1.70
N ARG A 79 -8.19 13.00 1.48
CA ARG A 79 -6.79 13.12 1.01
C ARG A 79 -6.72 13.73 -0.38
N LYS A 80 -7.50 13.22 -1.32
CA LYS A 80 -7.64 13.79 -2.67
C LYS A 80 -8.16 15.24 -2.68
N GLN A 81 -9.01 15.61 -1.72
CA GLN A 81 -9.47 17.00 -1.53
C GLN A 81 -8.43 17.90 -0.84
N GLY A 82 -7.24 17.40 -0.53
CA GLY A 82 -6.14 18.17 0.07
C GLY A 82 -6.31 18.46 1.57
N LYS A 83 -7.23 17.78 2.26
CA LYS A 83 -7.46 17.99 3.71
C LYS A 83 -6.27 17.55 4.57
N PHE A 84 -5.36 16.74 4.01
CA PHE A 84 -4.17 16.23 4.68
C PHE A 84 -2.86 16.71 4.03
N LYS A 85 -2.89 17.70 3.12
CA LYS A 85 -1.75 18.12 2.28
C LYS A 85 -0.43 18.42 3.02
N VAL A 86 -0.49 18.73 4.31
CA VAL A 86 0.70 19.02 5.15
C VAL A 86 1.42 17.74 5.59
N THR A 87 0.69 16.65 5.79
CA THR A 87 1.20 15.37 6.32
C THR A 87 1.20 14.24 5.28
N ASP A 88 0.55 14.45 4.15
CA ASP A 88 0.39 13.49 3.05
C ASP A 88 1.60 13.49 2.09
N SER A 89 1.63 12.49 1.21
CA SER A 89 2.57 12.41 0.09
C SER A 89 2.43 13.61 -0.86
N SER A 90 3.54 14.02 -1.46
CA SER A 90 3.55 15.03 -2.51
C SER A 90 2.80 14.54 -3.75
N LEU A 91 2.20 15.47 -4.47
CA LEU A 91 1.61 15.20 -5.78
C LEU A 91 2.73 15.06 -6.85
N PRO A 92 2.51 14.28 -7.92
CA PRO A 92 1.39 13.36 -8.10
C PRO A 92 1.46 12.17 -7.15
N THR A 93 0.31 11.64 -6.74
CA THR A 93 0.27 10.51 -5.81
C THR A 93 -0.82 9.51 -6.15
N VAL A 94 -0.61 8.26 -5.70
CA VAL A 94 -1.51 7.14 -5.90
C VAL A 94 -2.55 7.13 -4.78
N LEU A 95 -3.82 6.86 -5.13
CA LEU A 95 -4.90 6.75 -4.17
C LEU A 95 -4.87 5.41 -3.43
N GLY A 96 -5.24 5.43 -2.15
CA GLY A 96 -5.55 4.26 -1.34
C GLY A 96 -4.97 4.34 0.06
N TYR A 97 -5.78 3.96 1.04
CA TYR A 97 -5.39 3.97 2.46
C TYR A 97 -5.30 2.58 3.07
N ASP A 98 -6.24 1.70 2.75
CA ASP A 98 -6.28 0.32 3.26
C ASP A 98 -5.93 -0.65 2.14
N VAL A 99 -5.18 -1.68 2.50
CA VAL A 99 -4.67 -2.69 1.57
C VAL A 99 -4.80 -4.07 2.18
N ALA A 100 -5.07 -5.06 1.33
CA ALA A 100 -4.90 -6.47 1.64
C ALA A 100 -4.28 -7.15 0.42
N GLY A 101 -3.46 -8.18 0.59
CA GLY A 101 -2.82 -8.82 -0.54
C GLY A 101 -1.73 -9.78 -0.15
N VAL A 102 -0.90 -10.13 -1.13
CA VAL A 102 0.17 -11.13 -0.98
C VAL A 102 1.53 -10.46 -1.12
N LEU A 103 2.48 -10.80 -0.26
CA LEU A 103 3.85 -10.30 -0.37
C LEU A 103 4.54 -10.88 -1.61
N VAL A 104 5.08 -9.99 -2.46
CA VAL A 104 5.82 -10.35 -3.69
C VAL A 104 7.30 -10.02 -3.61
N LYS A 105 7.72 -9.17 -2.66
CA LYS A 105 9.12 -8.91 -2.31
C LYS A 105 9.21 -8.55 -0.83
N VAL A 106 10.28 -8.97 -0.17
CA VAL A 106 10.56 -8.67 1.24
C VAL A 106 11.98 -8.15 1.33
N GLY A 107 12.17 -6.99 1.96
CA GLY A 107 13.48 -6.40 2.19
C GLY A 107 14.34 -7.22 3.17
N SER A 108 15.65 -7.08 3.06
CA SER A 108 16.65 -7.83 3.84
C SER A 108 16.53 -7.65 5.36
N GLU A 109 16.03 -6.52 5.82
CA GLU A 109 15.90 -6.19 7.24
C GLU A 109 14.55 -6.64 7.83
N VAL A 110 13.57 -7.01 7.00
CA VAL A 110 12.28 -7.53 7.45
C VAL A 110 12.43 -8.99 7.92
N LYS A 111 12.05 -9.28 9.17
CA LYS A 111 12.25 -10.61 9.79
C LYS A 111 10.98 -11.42 10.00
N ASP A 112 9.84 -10.75 10.10
CA ASP A 112 8.57 -11.39 10.50
C ASP A 112 7.74 -11.88 9.31
N PHE A 113 8.20 -11.64 8.08
CA PHE A 113 7.45 -11.90 6.85
C PHE A 113 8.28 -12.61 5.80
N LYS A 114 7.61 -13.33 4.92
CA LYS A 114 8.19 -13.94 3.71
C LYS A 114 7.30 -13.72 2.50
N VAL A 115 7.91 -13.80 1.32
CA VAL A 115 7.17 -13.78 0.04
C VAL A 115 6.12 -14.90 0.04
N GLY A 116 4.91 -14.57 -0.42
CA GLY A 116 3.74 -15.45 -0.39
C GLY A 116 2.84 -15.29 0.83
N ASP A 117 3.25 -14.55 1.86
CA ASP A 117 2.38 -14.27 3.00
C ASP A 117 1.22 -13.36 2.59
N GLU A 118 0.02 -13.70 3.09
CA GLU A 118 -1.16 -12.83 3.02
C GLU A 118 -1.11 -11.79 4.14
N VAL A 119 -1.27 -10.53 3.77
CA VAL A 119 -1.17 -9.38 4.68
C VAL A 119 -2.33 -8.42 4.47
N TYR A 120 -2.66 -7.65 5.51
CA TYR A 120 -3.57 -6.52 5.44
C TYR A 120 -3.12 -5.41 6.38
N GLY A 121 -3.51 -4.18 6.09
CA GLY A 121 -3.16 -3.02 6.91
C GLY A 121 -3.53 -1.70 6.26
N ASN A 122 -3.06 -0.61 6.86
CA ASN A 122 -3.22 0.74 6.33
C ASN A 122 -1.87 1.40 6.05
N VAL A 123 -1.87 2.32 5.09
CA VAL A 123 -0.68 3.07 4.68
C VAL A 123 -0.81 4.53 5.09
N ASN A 124 0.00 4.93 6.07
CA ASN A 124 0.01 6.30 6.55
C ASN A 124 0.57 7.29 5.51
N LYS A 125 1.28 6.81 4.48
CA LYS A 125 1.77 7.58 3.32
C LYS A 125 1.59 6.77 2.03
N ALA A 126 1.19 7.44 0.94
CA ALA A 126 0.71 6.79 -0.28
C ALA A 126 1.82 6.13 -1.14
N LEU A 127 3.09 6.46 -0.91
CA LEU A 127 4.22 5.94 -1.70
C LEU A 127 4.81 4.62 -1.18
N GLU A 128 4.18 3.97 -0.21
CA GLU A 128 4.76 2.81 0.47
C GLU A 128 4.11 1.47 0.12
N VAL A 129 3.09 1.44 -0.75
CA VAL A 129 2.45 0.19 -1.21
C VAL A 129 2.10 0.24 -2.70
N VAL A 130 2.27 -0.91 -3.36
CA VAL A 130 2.18 -1.09 -4.81
C VAL A 130 0.89 -1.78 -5.19
N TRP A 131 0.31 -1.34 -6.30
CA TRP A 131 -0.95 -1.82 -6.87
C TRP A 131 -0.69 -2.70 -8.08
N ILE A 132 -0.76 -4.02 -7.97
CA ILE A 132 -0.74 -4.90 -9.16
C ILE A 132 -2.16 -5.42 -9.40
N PHE A 133 -2.95 -4.71 -10.19
CA PHE A 133 -4.17 -5.28 -10.77
C PHE A 133 -3.80 -6.24 -11.90
N SER A 134 -4.02 -7.52 -11.68
CA SER A 134 -4.07 -8.55 -12.73
C SER A 134 -5.55 -8.86 -12.96
N TRP A 135 -6.13 -8.22 -13.97
CA TRP A 135 -7.17 -8.86 -14.78
C TRP A 135 -6.68 -8.81 -16.22
#